data_AF-A0A4U8UUQ7-F1
#
_entry.id   AF-A0A4U8UUQ7-F1
#
_cell.length_a   1.000
_cell.length_b   1.000
_cell.length_c   1.000
_cell.angle_alpha   90.00
_cell.angle_beta   90.00
_cell.angle_gamma   90.00
#
_symmetry.space_group_name_H-M   'P 1'
#
loop_
_entity.id
_entity.type
_entity.pdbx_description
1 polymer ?
#
loop_
_entity_poly.entity_id
_entity_poly.type
_entity_poly.pdbx_seq_one_letter_code
_entity_poly.pdbx_strand_id
1 'polypeptide(L)'
;MPWAMLTLSVLQGVFFLWFVPASEHVLHNISDSIWSYSAPKTLQIWRLFGYALIHAEVQHLLCNVSVEIALGVYLERSFGRFHTVLIFGLGAVTGAIVVGVFNNNDILIGASAGVCALLAAQASRQIWFISNYYITLCAVWWITVFLLTVLMSFSVQ
;
A
#
# COMPACT_ATOMS: atom_id res chain seq x y z
N MET A 1 0.45 3.56 19.54
CA MET A 1 1.60 4.11 18.77
C MET A 1 1.77 3.26 17.51
N PRO A 2 1.87 3.89 16.32
CA PRO A 2 1.99 3.17 15.05
C PRO A 2 3.45 2.75 14.84
N TRP A 3 3.77 1.50 15.15
CA TRP A 3 5.15 1.01 15.12
C TRP A 3 5.43 0.15 13.89
N ALA A 4 4.43 -0.49 13.28
CA ALA A 4 4.68 -1.47 12.23
C ALA A 4 5.32 -0.83 10.98
N MET A 5 4.76 0.31 10.53
CA MET A 5 5.30 1.03 9.38
C MET A 5 6.66 1.66 9.69
N LEU A 6 6.84 2.19 10.92
CA LEU A 6 8.16 2.68 11.36
C LEU A 6 9.21 1.58 11.38
N THR A 7 8.87 0.38 11.86
CA THR A 7 9.80 -0.75 11.86
C THR A 7 10.15 -1.18 10.44
N LEU A 8 9.18 -1.17 9.51
CA LEU A 8 9.40 -1.55 8.12
C LEU A 8 10.31 -0.54 7.40
N SER A 9 10.10 0.75 7.62
CA SER A 9 10.96 1.82 7.13
C SER A 9 12.39 1.75 7.69
N VAL A 10 12.54 1.45 8.99
CA VAL A 10 13.88 1.25 9.60
C VAL A 10 14.57 0.04 8.98
N LEU A 11 13.85 -1.07 8.78
CA LEU A 11 14.40 -2.26 8.13
C LEU A 11 14.87 -1.92 6.71
N GLN A 12 14.09 -1.21 5.90
CA GLN A 12 14.52 -0.76 4.57
C GLN A 12 15.83 0.06 4.62
N GLY A 13 15.96 0.96 5.59
CA GLY A 13 17.19 1.73 5.82
C GLY A 13 18.39 0.85 6.20
N VAL A 14 18.19 -0.14 7.08
CA VAL A 14 19.23 -1.10 7.47
C VAL A 14 19.67 -1.94 6.27
N PHE A 15 18.73 -2.48 5.49
CA PHE A 15 19.06 -3.23 4.27
C PHE A 15 19.77 -2.35 3.24
N PHE A 16 19.35 -1.10 3.07
CA PHE A 16 20.04 -0.17 2.19
C PHE A 16 21.49 0.08 2.62
N LEU A 17 21.73 0.38 3.90
CA LEU A 17 23.08 0.57 4.44
C LEU A 17 23.93 -0.71 4.40
N TRP A 18 23.31 -1.88 4.37
CA TRP A 18 24.01 -3.16 4.21
C TRP A 18 24.52 -3.36 2.77
N PHE A 19 23.76 -2.95 1.76
CA PHE A 19 24.10 -3.17 0.34
C PHE A 19 24.91 -2.02 -0.30
N VAL A 20 24.77 -0.79 0.20
CA VAL A 20 25.41 0.42 -0.37
C VAL A 20 26.93 0.51 -0.22
N PRO A 21 27.59 0.01 0.85
CA PRO A 21 29.05 0.03 0.96
C PRO A 21 29.77 -0.80 -0.11
N ALA A 22 29.07 -1.61 -0.90
CA ALA A 22 29.63 -2.42 -1.98
C ALA A 22 29.74 -1.61 -3.29
N SER A 23 30.56 -0.56 -3.29
CA SER A 23 30.46 0.61 -4.16
C SER A 23 30.76 0.42 -5.66
N GLU A 24 31.37 -0.67 -6.13
CA GLU A 24 31.60 -0.85 -7.58
C GLU A 24 30.54 -1.70 -8.28
N HIS A 25 29.74 -2.47 -7.54
CA HIS A 25 28.85 -3.48 -8.10
C HIS A 25 27.51 -3.61 -7.34
N VAL A 26 26.97 -2.51 -6.80
CA VAL A 26 25.71 -2.52 -6.02
C VAL A 26 24.57 -3.23 -6.75
N LEU A 27 24.34 -2.91 -8.03
CA LEU A 27 23.28 -3.56 -8.83
C LEU A 27 23.52 -5.07 -9.03
N HIS A 28 24.77 -5.48 -9.24
CA HIS A 28 25.14 -6.90 -9.38
C HIS A 28 24.98 -7.66 -8.05
N ASN A 29 25.34 -7.02 -6.93
CA ASN A 29 25.16 -7.60 -5.59
C ASN A 29 23.69 -7.72 -5.22
N ILE A 30 22.86 -6.76 -5.63
CA ILE A 30 21.40 -6.79 -5.45
C ILE A 30 20.78 -7.86 -6.35
N SER A 31 21.19 -7.98 -7.62
CA SER A 31 20.67 -8.97 -8.56
C SER A 31 20.94 -10.41 -8.11
N ASP A 32 22.08 -10.64 -7.46
CA ASP A 32 22.46 -11.94 -6.91
C ASP A 32 21.93 -12.21 -5.51
N SER A 33 21.38 -11.19 -4.84
CA SER A 33 20.85 -11.33 -3.49
C SER A 33 19.67 -12.32 -3.42
N ILE A 34 19.55 -13.00 -2.27
CA ILE A 34 18.43 -13.91 -1.98
C ILE A 34 17.07 -13.18 -1.95
N TRP A 35 17.08 -11.86 -1.83
CA TRP A 35 15.93 -11.01 -1.56
C TRP A 35 15.35 -10.34 -2.81
N SER A 36 16.15 -10.09 -3.86
CA SER A 36 15.64 -9.54 -5.12
C SER A 36 14.66 -10.51 -5.78
N TYR A 37 13.68 -10.03 -6.55
CA TYR A 37 12.78 -10.91 -7.30
C TYR A 37 13.15 -10.92 -8.79
N SER A 38 13.14 -12.10 -9.41
CA SER A 38 13.37 -12.30 -10.85
C SER A 38 12.65 -13.57 -11.28
N ALA A 39 11.80 -13.49 -12.31
CA ALA A 39 10.87 -14.54 -12.71
C ALA A 39 11.50 -15.92 -13.07
N PRO A 40 12.69 -16.01 -13.71
CA PRO A 40 13.32 -17.31 -14.00
C PRO A 40 13.88 -18.01 -12.75
N LYS A 41 14.05 -17.30 -11.63
CA LYS A 41 14.44 -17.90 -10.35
C LYS A 41 13.14 -18.26 -9.60
N THR A 42 12.89 -19.57 -9.47
CA THR A 42 11.80 -20.28 -8.76
C THR A 42 10.91 -19.50 -7.76
N LEU A 43 9.64 -19.92 -7.64
CA LEU A 43 8.57 -19.45 -6.74
C LEU A 43 8.93 -19.50 -5.23
N GLN A 44 9.92 -18.71 -4.84
CA GLN A 44 10.40 -18.58 -3.47
C GLN A 44 9.57 -17.51 -2.77
N ILE A 45 8.74 -17.92 -1.81
CA ILE A 45 7.76 -17.05 -1.15
C ILE A 45 8.43 -15.85 -0.48
N TRP A 46 9.63 -16.02 0.07
CA TRP A 46 10.38 -14.92 0.69
C TRP A 46 10.83 -13.86 -0.33
N ARG A 47 11.01 -14.20 -1.61
CA ARG A 47 11.33 -13.22 -2.67
C ARG A 47 10.14 -12.35 -3.05
N LEU A 48 8.91 -12.84 -2.86
CA LEU A 48 7.68 -12.06 -3.11
C LEU A 48 7.52 -10.89 -2.12
N PHE A 49 8.16 -10.96 -0.97
CA PHE A 49 8.13 -9.90 0.05
C PHE A 49 9.48 -9.21 0.22
N GLY A 50 10.58 -9.97 0.14
CA GLY A 50 11.94 -9.50 0.41
C GLY A 50 12.41 -8.41 -0.53
N TYR A 51 11.93 -8.42 -1.78
CA TYR A 51 12.32 -7.42 -2.77
C TYR A 51 11.90 -6.00 -2.34
N ALA A 52 10.80 -5.88 -1.60
CA ALA A 52 10.27 -4.61 -1.12
C ALA A 52 11.17 -3.96 -0.05
N LEU A 53 12.10 -4.72 0.55
CA LEU A 53 13.03 -4.20 1.56
C LEU A 53 14.31 -3.63 0.96
N ILE A 54 14.61 -3.92 -0.31
CA ILE A 54 15.88 -3.53 -0.96
C ILE A 54 15.66 -2.36 -1.89
N HIS A 55 16.58 -1.40 -1.86
CA HIS A 55 16.60 -0.24 -2.74
C HIS A 55 18.00 -0.07 -3.33
N ALA A 56 18.09 0.29 -4.61
CA ALA A 56 19.37 0.55 -5.28
C ALA A 56 19.86 2.00 -5.10
N GLU A 57 18.94 2.94 -4.90
CA GLU A 57 19.24 4.37 -4.90
C GLU A 57 18.66 5.06 -3.66
N VAL A 58 19.39 6.07 -3.16
CA VAL A 58 18.98 6.89 -2.01
C VAL A 58 17.65 7.59 -2.30
N GLN A 59 17.50 8.18 -3.49
CA GLN A 59 16.27 8.90 -3.85
C GLN A 59 15.06 7.96 -3.89
N HIS A 60 15.23 6.74 -4.41
CA HIS A 60 14.16 5.76 -4.44
C HIS A 60 13.76 5.31 -3.03
N LEU A 61 14.72 5.08 -2.13
CA LEU A 61 14.45 4.77 -0.73
C LEU A 61 13.72 5.93 -0.02
N LEU A 62 14.23 7.15 -0.12
CA LEU A 62 13.67 8.32 0.55
C LEU A 62 12.23 8.58 0.12
N CYS A 63 11.94 8.48 -1.18
CA CYS A 63 10.59 8.63 -1.71
C CYS A 63 9.65 7.57 -1.10
N ASN A 64 10.02 6.28 -1.16
CA ASN A 64 9.19 5.19 -0.63
C ASN A 64 8.93 5.35 0.88
N VAL A 65 9.99 5.53 1.68
CA VAL A 65 9.87 5.68 3.14
C VAL A 65 9.03 6.90 3.52
N SER A 66 9.19 8.02 2.83
CA SER A 66 8.41 9.23 3.13
C SER A 66 6.90 9.01 2.94
N VAL A 67 6.51 8.39 1.83
CA VAL A 67 5.09 8.10 1.53
C VAL A 67 4.57 6.97 2.41
N GLU A 68 5.37 5.94 2.63
CA GLU A 68 5.06 4.82 3.53
C GLU A 68 4.77 5.31 4.95
N ILE A 69 5.61 6.18 5.52
CA ILE A 69 5.38 6.73 6.86
C ILE A 69 4.12 7.60 6.86
N ALA A 70 3.98 8.51 5.89
CA ALA A 70 2.84 9.43 5.82
C ALA A 70 1.49 8.70 5.76
N LEU A 71 1.36 7.70 4.89
CA LEU A 71 0.13 6.94 4.69
C LEU A 71 -0.01 5.78 5.67
N GLY A 72 1.07 5.05 5.89
CA GLY A 72 1.11 3.88 6.74
C GLY A 72 0.78 4.22 8.19
N VAL A 73 1.33 5.30 8.75
CA VAL A 73 0.98 5.75 10.11
C VAL A 73 -0.51 6.10 10.22
N TYR A 74 -1.06 6.77 9.19
CA TYR A 74 -2.47 7.13 9.16
C TYR A 74 -3.37 5.89 9.11
N LEU A 75 -3.05 4.94 8.23
CA LEU A 75 -3.79 3.70 8.05
C LEU A 75 -3.66 2.78 9.27
N GLU A 76 -2.47 2.71 9.89
CA GLU A 76 -2.23 1.90 11.10
C GLU A 76 -3.06 2.41 12.29
N ARG A 77 -3.27 3.71 12.39
CA ARG A 77 -4.17 4.30 13.40
C ARG A 77 -5.65 4.05 13.09
N SER A 78 -6.01 3.95 11.82
CA SER A 78 -7.42 3.83 11.39
C SER A 78 -7.91 2.38 11.36
N PHE A 79 -7.09 1.46 10.87
CA PHE A 79 -7.43 0.05 10.64
C PHE A 79 -6.65 -0.91 11.55
N GLY A 80 -5.64 -0.42 12.26
CA GLY A 80 -4.75 -1.25 13.05
C GLY A 80 -3.57 -1.80 12.24
N ARG A 81 -2.47 -2.04 12.94
CA ARG A 81 -1.18 -2.49 12.39
C ARG A 81 -1.23 -3.70 11.48
N PHE A 82 -2.01 -4.72 11.85
CA PHE A 82 -2.07 -5.97 11.11
C PHE A 82 -2.65 -5.76 9.70
N HIS A 83 -3.75 -5.01 9.60
CA HIS A 83 -4.37 -4.71 8.32
C HIS A 83 -3.46 -3.84 7.44
N THR A 84 -2.76 -2.87 8.02
CA THR A 84 -1.84 -2.02 7.25
C THR A 84 -0.66 -2.80 6.69
N VAL A 85 -0.06 -3.68 7.50
CA VAL A 85 1.02 -4.58 7.05
C VAL A 85 0.52 -5.54 5.98
N LEU A 86 -0.70 -6.10 6.14
CA LEU A 86 -1.30 -6.95 5.12
C LEU A 86 -1.53 -6.22 3.81
N ILE A 87 -2.06 -4.99 3.83
CA ILE A 87 -2.27 -4.17 2.63
C ILE A 87 -0.94 -3.93 1.91
N PHE A 88 0.10 -3.51 2.65
CA PHE A 88 1.43 -3.32 2.10
C PHE A 88 1.99 -4.63 1.50
N GLY A 89 1.91 -5.72 2.25
CA GLY A 89 2.43 -7.03 1.85
C GLY A 89 1.71 -7.61 0.64
N LEU A 90 0.38 -7.52 0.57
CA LEU A 90 -0.39 -7.93 -0.60
C LEU A 90 -0.03 -7.08 -1.81
N GLY A 91 0.15 -5.77 -1.64
CA GLY A 91 0.66 -4.89 -2.70
C GLY A 91 2.01 -5.34 -3.24
N ALA A 92 2.95 -5.68 -2.36
CA ALA A 92 4.25 -6.21 -2.74
C ALA A 92 4.12 -7.55 -3.51
N VAL A 93 3.33 -8.49 -3.00
CA VAL A 93 3.10 -9.78 -3.69
C VAL A 93 2.47 -9.56 -5.07
N THR A 94 1.47 -8.69 -5.18
CA THR A 94 0.86 -8.34 -6.46
C THR A 94 1.88 -7.73 -7.41
N GLY A 95 2.75 -6.83 -6.93
CA GLY A 95 3.84 -6.27 -7.74
C GLY A 95 4.79 -7.33 -8.28
N ALA A 96 5.21 -8.27 -7.43
CA ALA A 96 6.06 -9.40 -7.85
C ALA A 96 5.38 -10.28 -8.90
N ILE A 97 4.09 -10.62 -8.71
CA ILE A 97 3.32 -11.41 -9.69
C ILE A 97 3.20 -10.66 -11.02
N VAL A 98 2.89 -9.36 -11.00
CA VAL A 98 2.75 -8.55 -12.22
C VAL A 98 4.06 -8.55 -13.00
N VAL A 99 5.19 -8.27 -12.35
CA VAL A 99 6.50 -8.31 -13.03
C VAL A 99 6.83 -9.72 -13.51
N GLY A 100 6.53 -10.75 -12.72
CA GLY A 100 6.74 -12.16 -13.09
C GLY A 100 5.80 -12.71 -14.16
N VAL A 101 4.80 -11.95 -14.61
CA VAL A 101 3.93 -12.29 -15.74
C VAL A 101 4.29 -11.48 -16.98
N PHE A 102 4.53 -10.17 -16.80
CA PHE A 102 4.70 -9.24 -17.92
C PHE A 102 6.15 -8.97 -18.30
N ASN A 103 7.11 -9.15 -17.38
CA ASN A 103 8.50 -8.80 -17.62
C ASN A 103 9.48 -9.70 -16.85
N ASN A 104 9.67 -10.90 -17.40
CA ASN A 104 10.38 -11.97 -16.71
C ASN A 104 11.89 -11.80 -16.63
N ASN A 105 12.47 -10.92 -17.45
CA ASN A 105 13.92 -10.72 -17.49
C ASN A 105 14.39 -9.63 -16.51
N ASP A 106 13.46 -8.86 -15.95
CA ASP A 106 13.80 -7.74 -15.08
C ASP A 106 13.92 -8.17 -13.62
N ILE A 107 14.79 -7.45 -12.91
CA ILE A 107 14.98 -7.59 -11.48
C ILE A 107 14.06 -6.59 -10.79
N LEU A 108 13.16 -7.09 -9.95
CA LEU A 108 12.28 -6.26 -9.16
C LEU A 108 12.88 -6.00 -7.79
N ILE A 109 12.94 -4.72 -7.42
CA ILE A 109 13.36 -4.20 -6.12
C ILE A 109 12.55 -2.95 -5.74
N GLY A 110 12.43 -2.70 -4.44
CA GLY A 110 11.83 -1.49 -3.89
C GLY A 110 10.41 -1.67 -3.38
N ALA A 111 10.04 -0.85 -2.39
CA ALA A 111 8.77 -0.90 -1.68
C ALA A 111 7.56 -0.34 -2.45
N SER A 112 7.78 0.17 -3.67
CA SER A 112 6.81 1.00 -4.40
C SER A 112 5.46 0.33 -4.62
N ALA A 113 5.41 -0.97 -4.92
CA ALA A 113 4.15 -1.70 -5.04
C ALA A 113 3.35 -1.73 -3.73
N GLY A 114 4.03 -1.89 -2.59
CA GLY A 114 3.42 -1.82 -1.26
C GLY A 114 2.94 -0.40 -0.93
N VAL A 115 3.73 0.62 -1.27
CA VAL A 115 3.34 2.03 -1.10
C VAL A 115 2.13 2.39 -1.96
N CYS A 116 2.07 1.92 -3.21
CA CYS A 116 0.90 2.07 -4.09
C CYS A 116 -0.35 1.40 -3.49
N ALA A 117 -0.21 0.25 -2.84
CA ALA A 117 -1.33 -0.38 -2.14
C ALA A 117 -1.82 0.44 -0.93
N LEU A 118 -0.90 1.08 -0.18
CA LEU A 118 -1.29 2.02 0.89
C LEU A 118 -2.01 3.25 0.33
N LEU A 119 -1.53 3.82 -0.78
CA LEU A 119 -2.21 4.90 -1.50
C LEU A 119 -3.62 4.48 -1.92
N ALA A 120 -3.76 3.30 -2.54
CA ALA A 120 -5.04 2.77 -2.98
C ALA A 120 -6.00 2.53 -1.81
N ALA A 121 -5.52 2.01 -0.68
CA ALA A 121 -6.32 1.83 0.53
C ALA A 121 -6.82 3.16 1.10
N GLN A 122 -5.95 4.18 1.14
CA GLN A 122 -6.34 5.51 1.58
C GLN A 122 -7.37 6.15 0.64
N ALA A 123 -7.16 6.06 -0.67
CA ALA A 123 -8.12 6.54 -1.67
C ALA A 123 -9.47 5.84 -1.52
N SER A 124 -9.47 4.50 -1.38
CA SER A 124 -10.69 3.70 -1.20
C SER A 124 -11.48 4.13 0.04
N ARG A 125 -10.79 4.43 1.14
CA ARG A 125 -11.43 4.94 2.37
C ARG A 125 -12.11 6.29 2.14
N GLN A 126 -11.45 7.21 1.44
CA GLN A 126 -12.03 8.52 1.15
C GLN A 126 -13.26 8.40 0.24
N ILE A 127 -13.17 7.56 -0.80
CA ILE A 127 -14.30 7.27 -1.69
C ILE A 127 -15.47 6.68 -0.91
N TRP A 128 -15.22 5.76 0.03
CA TRP A 128 -16.26 5.18 0.87
C TRP A 128 -16.94 6.24 1.74
N PHE A 129 -16.17 7.11 2.39
CA PHE A 129 -16.72 8.18 3.24
C PHE A 129 -17.61 9.14 2.45
N ILE A 130 -17.14 9.58 1.28
CA ILE A 130 -17.88 10.48 0.39
C ILE A 130 -19.17 9.80 -0.10
N SER A 131 -19.06 8.57 -0.59
CA SER A 131 -20.22 7.80 -1.06
C SER A 131 -21.27 7.63 0.05
N ASN A 132 -20.85 7.26 1.26
CA ASN A 132 -21.75 7.05 2.38
C ASN A 132 -22.42 8.36 2.83
N TYR A 133 -21.70 9.48 2.79
CA TYR A 133 -22.26 10.81 3.06
C TYR A 133 -23.39 11.17 2.09
N TYR A 134 -23.17 11.00 0.78
CA TYR A 134 -24.20 11.28 -0.23
C TYR A 134 -25.39 10.32 -0.15
N ILE A 135 -25.16 9.02 0.09
CA ILE A 135 -26.24 8.05 0.30
C ILE A 135 -27.10 8.46 1.51
N THR A 136 -26.47 8.89 2.60
CA THR A 136 -27.17 9.32 3.82
C THR A 136 -28.01 10.58 3.55
N LEU A 137 -27.48 11.56 2.83
CA LEU A 137 -28.24 12.76 2.44
C LEU A 137 -29.45 12.43 1.57
N CYS A 138 -29.27 11.55 0.57
CA CYS A 138 -30.36 11.09 -0.28
C CYS A 138 -31.45 10.38 0.55
N ALA A 139 -31.06 9.51 1.49
CA ALA A 139 -32.00 8.80 2.35
C ALA A 139 -32.81 9.77 3.23
N VAL A 140 -32.15 10.74 3.88
CA VAL A 140 -32.83 11.76 4.69
C VAL A 140 -33.80 12.58 3.84
N TRP A 141 -33.39 12.96 2.63
CA TRP A 141 -34.25 13.72 1.71
C TRP A 141 -35.50 12.93 1.31
N TRP A 142 -35.36 11.66 0.93
CA TRP A 142 -36.48 10.79 0.59
C TRP A 142 -37.42 10.54 1.77
N ILE A 143 -36.89 10.30 2.97
CA ILE A 143 -37.70 10.18 4.19
C ILE A 143 -38.47 11.47 4.45
N THR A 144 -37.83 12.63 4.28
CA THR A 144 -38.48 13.94 4.47
C THR A 144 -39.62 14.14 3.45
N VAL A 145 -39.38 13.87 2.17
CA VAL A 145 -40.41 13.94 1.12
C VAL A 145 -41.58 13.00 1.45
N PHE A 146 -41.29 11.76 1.83
CA PHE A 146 -42.33 10.80 2.24
C PHE A 146 -43.17 11.33 3.41
N LEU A 147 -42.54 11.81 4.49
CA LEU A 147 -43.25 12.37 5.64
C LEU A 147 -44.11 13.58 5.26
N LEU A 148 -43.60 14.49 4.43
CA LEU A 148 -44.37 15.65 3.96
C LEU A 148 -45.60 15.22 3.15
N THR A 149 -45.48 14.22 2.27
CA THR A 149 -46.64 13.71 1.51
C THR A 149 -47.70 13.09 2.41
N VAL A 150 -47.29 12.37 3.46
CA VAL A 150 -48.20 11.79 4.46
C VAL A 150 -48.91 12.90 5.24
N LEU A 151 -48.18 13.92 5.71
CA LEU A 151 -48.75 15.06 6.44
C LEU A 151 -49.76 15.85 5.61
N MET A 152 -49.45 16.11 4.33
CA MET A 152 -50.38 16.78 3.42
C MET A 152 -51.67 15.96 3.23
N SER A 153 -51.56 14.63 3.19
CA SER A 153 -52.73 13.74 3.04
C SER A 153 -53.70 13.84 4.22
N PHE A 154 -53.20 14.11 5.43
CA PHE A 154 -54.05 14.35 6.61
C PHE A 154 -54.63 15.77 6.66
N SER A 155 -53.96 16.76 6.07
CA SER A 155 -54.44 18.15 6.08
C SER A 155 -55.64 18.44 5.18
N VAL A 156 -55.96 17.51 4.26
CA VAL A 156 -57.03 17.66 3.25
C VAL A 156 -58.32 16.92 3.67
N GLN A 157 -58.32 16.24 4.82
CA GLN A 157 -59.50 15.62 5.44
C GLN A 157 -60.10 16.52 6.52
#